data_AF-A0A451ESD6-F1
#
_entry.id   AF-A0A451ESD6-F1
#
_cell.length_a   1.000
_cell.length_b   1.000
_cell.length_c   1.000
_cell.angle_alpha   90.00
_cell.angle_beta   90.00
_cell.angle_gamma   90.00
#
_symmetry.space_group_name_H-M   'P 1'
#
loop_
_entity.id
_entity.type
_entity.pdbx_description
1 polymer ?
#
loop_
_entity_poly.entity_id
_entity_poly.type
_entity_poly.pdbx_seq_one_letter_code
_entity_poly.pdbx_strand_id
1 'polypeptide(L)' 'FNPNDQEHGGPSDSVRHVGDLGNVEANAEGVAKVNIVDKQISLNGENNIVGRTVVVHAD' A
#
# COMPACT_ATOMS: atom_id res chain seq x y z
N PHE A 1 -5.97 -3.85 2.62
CA PHE A 1 -5.92 -4.26 4.04
C PHE A 1 -6.46 -3.11 4.88
N ASN A 2 -7.58 -3.30 5.58
CA ASN A 2 -8.33 -2.22 6.23
C ASN A 2 -8.75 -2.59 7.67
N PRO A 3 -7.83 -2.55 8.66
CA PRO A 3 -8.16 -2.88 10.05
C PRO A 3 -8.99 -1.80 10.76
N ASN A 4 -8.99 -0.57 10.24
CA ASN A 4 -9.62 0.60 10.86
C ASN A 4 -10.97 0.99 10.21
N ASP A 5 -11.48 0.13 9.33
CA ASP A 5 -12.73 0.33 8.57
C ASP A 5 -12.85 1.73 7.93
N GLN A 6 -11.77 2.16 7.27
CA GLN A 6 -11.71 3.45 6.57
C GLN A 6 -12.11 3.31 5.10
N GLU A 7 -12.47 4.41 4.45
CA GLU A 7 -12.59 4.48 3.00
C GLU A 7 -11.22 4.40 2.31
N HIS A 8 -11.21 4.03 1.03
CA HIS A 8 -10.00 4.02 0.21
C HIS A 8 -9.45 5.44 0.00
N GLY A 9 -8.13 5.58 -0.05
CA GLY A 9 -7.46 6.86 -0.31
C GLY A 9 -6.04 6.71 -0.84
N GLY A 10 -5.45 7.83 -1.23
CA GLY A 10 -4.05 7.90 -1.62
C GLY A 10 -3.11 7.81 -0.41
N PRO A 11 -1.82 7.50 -0.61
CA PRO A 11 -0.89 7.27 0.50
C PRO A 11 -0.62 8.50 1.39
N SER A 12 -0.91 9.71 0.92
CA SER A 12 -0.80 10.94 1.72
C SER A 12 -2.10 11.35 2.43
N ASP A 13 -3.21 10.66 2.17
CA ASP A 13 -4.52 11.07 2.65
C ASP A 13 -4.71 10.69 4.12
N SER A 14 -5.46 11.51 4.84
CA SER A 14 -5.82 11.26 6.24
C SER A 14 -6.80 10.11 6.40
N VAL A 15 -7.66 9.90 5.40
CA VAL A 15 -8.58 8.77 5.30
C VAL A 15 -8.10 7.88 4.17
N ARG A 16 -7.63 6.68 4.52
CA ARG A 16 -7.16 5.65 3.60
C ARG A 16 -7.17 4.30 4.32
N HIS A 17 -7.14 3.20 3.57
CA HIS A 17 -6.80 1.92 4.19
C HIS A 17 -5.32 1.90 4.58
N VAL A 18 -4.99 1.10 5.60
CA VAL A 18 -3.60 0.84 6.01
C VAL A 18 -2.77 0.24 4.87
N GLY A 19 -3.38 -0.57 4.01
CA GLY A 19 -2.69 -1.20 2.88
C GLY A 19 -2.59 -0.38 1.59
N ASP A 20 -3.10 0.86 1.55
CA ASP A 20 -3.18 1.64 0.31
C ASP A 20 -1.83 2.32 -0.01
N LEU A 21 -0.96 1.69 -0.79
CA LEU A 21 0.37 2.23 -1.09
C LEU A 21 0.42 3.11 -2.35
N GLY A 22 -0.73 3.33 -3.00
CA GLY A 22 -0.84 4.10 -4.24
C GLY A 22 -0.32 3.33 -5.46
N ASN A 23 -0.03 4.08 -6.52
CA ASN A 23 0.42 3.54 -7.80
C ASN A 23 1.95 3.41 -7.86
N VAL A 24 2.39 2.47 -8.68
CA VAL A 24 3.78 2.33 -9.13
C VAL A 24 3.83 2.60 -10.63
N GLU A 25 4.90 3.21 -11.10
CA GLU A 25 5.07 3.51 -12.53
C GLU A 25 6.07 2.53 -13.14
N ALA A 26 5.62 1.80 -14.15
CA ALA A 26 6.48 0.94 -14.96
C ALA A 26 7.15 1.77 -16.06
N ASN A 27 8.43 1.50 -16.30
CA ASN A 27 9.15 2.09 -17.42
C ASN A 27 8.72 1.49 -18.77
N ALA A 28 9.33 1.94 -19.87
CA ALA A 28 9.01 1.48 -21.23
C ALA A 28 9.23 -0.04 -21.44
N GLU A 29 10.05 -0.68 -20.61
CA GLU A 29 10.29 -2.12 -20.62
C GLU A 29 9.31 -2.90 -19.72
N GLY A 30 8.32 -2.23 -19.11
CA GLY A 30 7.36 -2.85 -18.21
C GLY A 30 7.89 -3.13 -16.79
N VAL A 31 8.99 -2.51 -16.40
CA VAL A 31 9.63 -2.69 -15.08
C VAL A 31 9.33 -1.49 -14.18
N ALA A 32 8.67 -1.74 -13.06
CA ALA A 32 8.49 -0.75 -12.00
C ALA A 32 9.57 -0.92 -10.92
N LYS A 33 10.36 0.13 -10.67
CA LYS A 33 11.29 0.19 -9.53
C LYS A 33 10.61 0.95 -8.39
N VAL A 34 10.38 0.26 -7.28
CA VAL A 34 9.56 0.78 -6.18
C VAL A 34 10.42 1.10 -4.97
N ASN A 35 10.32 2.32 -4.46
CA ASN A 35 10.90 2.74 -3.19
C ASN A 35 9.90 3.66 -2.48
N ILE A 36 9.13 3.08 -1.54
CA ILE A 36 8.04 3.75 -0.84
C ILE A 36 8.34 3.72 0.66
N VAL A 37 8.14 4.85 1.34
CA VAL A 37 8.17 4.96 2.80
C VAL A 37 6.74 5.25 3.27
N ASP A 38 6.19 4.37 4.09
CA ASP A 38 4.82 4.47 4.61
C ASP A 38 4.82 4.49 6.15
N LYS A 39 3.82 5.15 6.74
CA LYS A 39 3.69 5.32 8.21
C LYS A 39 2.56 4.49 8.82
N GLN A 40 1.72 3.85 8.00
CA GLN A 40 0.55 3.09 8.44
C GLN A 40 0.89 1.60 8.57
N ILE A 41 1.57 1.00 7.58
CA ILE A 41 1.97 -0.42 7.64
C ILE A 41 3.04 -0.65 8.69
N SER A 42 2.99 -1.80 9.36
CA SER A 42 3.98 -2.21 10.36
C SER A 42 4.33 -3.69 10.22
N LEU A 43 5.43 -4.12 10.81
CA LEU A 43 5.82 -5.53 10.93
C LEU A 43 5.40 -6.15 12.27
N ASN A 44 4.63 -5.41 13.08
CA ASN A 44 4.12 -5.81 14.38
C ASN A 44 2.85 -5.02 14.74
N GLY A 45 2.18 -5.42 15.83
CA GLY A 45 0.97 -4.75 16.32
C GLY A 45 -0.25 -4.94 15.43
N GLU A 46 -1.24 -4.06 15.57
CA GLU A 46 -2.53 -4.14 14.87
C GLU A 46 -2.39 -3.96 13.35
N ASN A 47 -1.45 -3.11 12.92
CA ASN A 47 -1.15 -2.86 11.50
C ASN A 47 -0.11 -3.83 10.91
N ASN A 48 0.10 -4.99 11.54
CA ASN A 48 1.07 -5.98 11.07
C ASN A 48 0.70 -6.52 9.68
N ILE A 49 1.65 -6.43 8.73
CA ILE A 49 1.51 -6.95 7.37
C ILE A 49 2.24 -8.29 7.13
N VAL A 50 2.98 -8.82 8.11
CA VAL A 50 3.64 -10.13 7.99
C VAL A 50 2.60 -11.23 7.78
N GLY A 51 2.85 -12.10 6.79
CA GLY A 51 1.92 -13.17 6.40
C GLY A 51 0.73 -12.71 5.54
N ARG A 52 0.68 -11.42 5.18
CA ARG A 52 -0.29 -10.88 4.21
C ARG A 52 0.31 -10.83 2.80
N THR A 53 -0.48 -10.35 1.85
CA THR A 53 -0.15 -10.33 0.42
C THR A 53 0.13 -8.92 -0.07
N VAL A 54 1.07 -8.80 -1.00
CA VAL A 54 1.26 -7.61 -1.85
C VAL A 54 0.63 -7.92 -3.20
N VAL A 55 -0.25 -7.04 -3.69
CA VAL A 55 -0.95 -7.20 -4.96
C VAL A 55 -0.63 -5.99 -5.85
N VAL A 56 -0.33 -6.27 -7.11
CA VAL A 56 -0.24 -5.26 -8.19
C VAL A 56 -1.41 -5.51 -9.12
N HIS A 57 -2.16 -4.46 -9.44
CA HIS A 57 -3.34 -4.55 -10.29
C HIS A 57 -2.97 -4.35 -11.75
N ALA A 58 -3.73 -4.96 -12.65
CA ALA A 58 -3.80 -4.51 -14.04
C ALA A 58 -4.82 -3.36 -14.09
N ASP A 59 -4.49 -2.32 -14.85
CA ASP A 59 -5.42 -1.23 -15.15
C ASP A 59 -6.61 -1.70 -16.01
#